data_AF-A0A2W5TCM8-F1
#
_entry.id   AF-A0A2W5TCM8-F1
#
_cell.length_a   1.000
_cell.length_b   1.000
_cell.length_c   1.000
_cell.angle_alpha   90.00
_cell.angle_beta   90.00
_cell.angle_gamma   90.00
#
_symmetry.space_group_name_H-M   'P 1'
#
loop_
_entity.id
_entity.type
_entity.pdbx_description
1 polymer ?
#
loop_
_entity_poly.entity_id
_entity_poly.type
_entity_poly.pdbx_seq_one_letter_code
_entity_poly.pdbx_strand_id
1 'polypeptide(L)'
;MTGLVGCAGSAEGKVAGHNLAVADAIFGVTKDDDGKNNFLLVAMSDQPNLCDKFKANRRPKGATSLTFVMYRIADLKLLAPDQGEYTVTSDAFSNGNKASVTFSREDSSCADTISNNAGNGKSGLIKLTNLKAETGGTANGTFDVTFGDGSLKGGFNATYCDLSQLTDNPNCE
;
A
#
# COMPACT_ATOMS: atom_id res chain seq x y z
N MET A 1 2.94 -28.11 12.79
CA MET A 1 2.25 -26.87 13.20
C MET A 1 1.60 -26.27 11.96
N THR A 2 0.33 -26.57 11.73
CA THR A 2 -0.45 -26.02 10.62
C THR A 2 -0.93 -24.63 11.07
N GLY A 3 -0.14 -23.61 10.76
CA GLY A 3 -0.54 -22.22 11.01
C GLY A 3 -1.76 -21.89 10.16
N LEU A 4 -2.80 -21.37 10.80
CA LEU A 4 -3.91 -20.72 10.10
C LEU A 4 -3.32 -19.64 9.20
N VAL A 5 -3.34 -19.88 7.90
CA VAL A 5 -3.03 -18.85 6.90
C VAL A 5 -4.17 -17.85 6.98
N GLY A 6 -4.02 -16.84 7.86
CA GLY A 6 -4.88 -15.68 7.83
C GLY A 6 -4.75 -15.04 6.47
N CYS A 7 -5.86 -14.84 5.76
CA CYS A 7 -5.85 -14.20 4.45
C CYS A 7 -5.13 -12.84 4.55
N ALA A 8 -4.12 -12.62 3.71
CA ALA A 8 -3.37 -11.36 3.65
C ALA A 8 -4.26 -10.15 3.30
N GLY A 9 -5.40 -10.41 2.66
CA GLY A 9 -6.42 -9.41 2.40
C GLY A 9 -7.43 -9.88 1.38
N SER A 10 -8.21 -8.92 0.88
CA SER A 10 -9.15 -9.09 -0.23
C SER A 10 -9.29 -7.78 -0.99
N ALA A 11 -9.60 -7.86 -2.28
CA ALA A 11 -9.95 -6.73 -3.12
C ALA A 11 -11.05 -7.15 -4.08
N GLU A 12 -12.21 -6.52 -3.97
CA GLU A 12 -13.35 -6.68 -4.86
C GLU A 12 -13.48 -5.47 -5.77
N GLY A 13 -13.69 -5.72 -7.06
CA GLY A 13 -13.81 -4.68 -8.08
C GLY A 13 -12.74 -4.80 -9.15
N LYS A 14 -12.60 -3.74 -9.94
CA LYS A 14 -11.63 -3.65 -11.05
C LYS A 14 -11.15 -2.23 -11.22
N VAL A 15 -9.92 -2.10 -11.71
CA VAL A 15 -9.30 -0.84 -12.18
C VAL A 15 -8.65 -1.15 -13.52
N ALA A 16 -8.88 -0.31 -14.53
CA ALA A 16 -8.43 -0.55 -15.90
C ALA A 16 -8.76 -1.95 -16.45
N GLY A 17 -9.90 -2.51 -16.03
CA GLY A 17 -10.32 -3.87 -16.42
C GLY A 17 -9.63 -5.02 -15.67
N HIS A 18 -8.67 -4.73 -14.79
CA HIS A 18 -7.93 -5.72 -14.00
C HIS A 18 -8.46 -5.83 -12.58
N ASN A 19 -8.44 -7.06 -12.04
CA ASN A 19 -8.72 -7.37 -10.64
C ASN A 19 -7.41 -7.59 -9.87
N LEU A 20 -7.49 -7.56 -8.53
CA LEU A 20 -6.37 -7.93 -7.65
C LEU A 20 -6.76 -9.14 -6.81
N ALA A 21 -6.11 -10.27 -7.07
CA ALA A 21 -6.24 -11.48 -6.25
C ALA A 21 -5.14 -11.48 -5.19
N VAL A 22 -5.43 -10.89 -4.03
CA VAL A 22 -4.44 -10.65 -2.97
C VAL A 22 -3.82 -11.95 -2.46
N ALA A 23 -2.54 -12.16 -2.75
CA ALA A 23 -1.74 -13.27 -2.24
C ALA A 23 -0.89 -12.88 -1.03
N ASP A 24 -0.46 -11.61 -0.96
CA ASP A 24 0.35 -11.10 0.15
C ASP A 24 0.08 -9.61 0.43
N ALA A 25 0.35 -9.20 1.66
CA ALA A 25 0.20 -7.84 2.13
C ALA A 25 1.29 -7.51 3.16
N ILE A 26 2.00 -6.41 2.91
CA ILE A 26 3.04 -5.90 3.79
C ILE A 26 2.79 -4.45 4.14
N PHE A 27 3.39 -4.00 5.23
CA PHE A 27 3.46 -2.58 5.52
C PHE A 27 4.83 -2.20 6.05
N GLY A 28 5.20 -0.94 5.86
CA GLY A 28 6.40 -0.36 6.44
C GLY A 28 6.19 1.11 6.72
N VAL A 29 7.11 1.68 7.49
CA VAL A 29 7.09 3.10 7.83
C VAL A 29 8.39 3.74 7.38
N THR A 30 8.30 4.94 6.81
CA THR A 30 9.48 5.75 6.53
C THR A 30 9.71 6.71 7.69
N LYS A 31 10.99 6.85 8.06
CA LYS A 31 11.44 7.75 9.12
C LYS A 31 11.98 9.04 8.51
N ASP A 32 11.74 10.17 9.17
CA ASP A 32 12.50 11.40 8.90
C ASP A 32 13.87 11.38 9.56
N ASP A 33 14.61 12.48 9.37
CA ASP A 33 15.94 12.71 9.93
C ASP A 33 15.95 12.71 11.48
N ASP A 34 14.81 13.02 12.12
CA ASP A 34 14.61 12.92 13.57
C ASP A 34 14.30 11.49 14.03
N GLY A 35 14.19 10.53 13.10
CA GLY A 35 13.83 9.14 13.36
C GLY A 35 12.32 8.91 13.58
N LYS A 36 11.47 9.91 13.33
CA LYS A 36 10.01 9.80 13.48
C LYS A 36 9.40 9.19 12.23
N ASN A 37 8.50 8.23 12.42
CA ASN A 37 7.72 7.67 11.33
C ASN A 37 6.81 8.77 10.77
N ASN A 38 6.85 9.04 9.46
CA ASN A 38 6.01 10.09 8.84
C ASN A 38 5.05 9.56 7.78
N PHE A 39 5.38 8.42 7.16
CA PHE A 39 4.52 7.77 6.19
C PHE A 39 4.38 6.31 6.54
N LEU A 40 3.17 5.78 6.37
CA LEU A 40 2.85 4.37 6.42
C LEU A 40 2.57 3.91 5.00
N LEU A 41 3.42 3.01 4.49
CA LEU A 41 3.19 2.31 3.24
C LEU A 41 2.51 0.99 3.56
N VAL A 42 1.40 0.69 2.89
CA VAL A 42 0.80 -0.65 2.84
C VAL A 42 0.81 -1.08 1.39
N ALA A 43 1.31 -2.27 1.09
CA ALA A 43 1.30 -2.84 -0.26
C ALA A 43 0.64 -4.21 -0.24
N MET A 44 -0.28 -4.42 -1.18
CA MET A 44 -0.96 -5.68 -1.43
C MET A 44 -0.65 -6.13 -2.85
N SER A 45 -0.38 -7.41 -3.05
CA SER A 45 -0.01 -7.94 -4.36
C SER A 45 -0.66 -9.29 -4.65
N ASP A 46 -0.80 -9.64 -5.93
CA ASP A 46 -1.13 -10.98 -6.38
C ASP A 46 0.07 -11.96 -6.33
N GLN A 47 1.25 -11.47 -5.95
CA GLN A 47 2.44 -12.27 -5.76
C GLN A 47 2.69 -12.55 -4.26
N PRO A 48 3.10 -13.77 -3.90
CA PRO A 48 3.53 -14.09 -2.54
C PRO A 48 4.93 -13.53 -2.24
N ASN A 49 5.30 -13.50 -0.95
CA ASN A 49 6.64 -13.13 -0.44
C ASN A 49 7.06 -11.71 -0.81
N LEU A 50 6.13 -10.76 -0.70
CA LEU A 50 6.32 -9.38 -1.11
C LEU A 50 7.43 -8.69 -0.31
N CYS A 51 7.55 -8.97 1.00
CA CYS A 51 8.59 -8.37 1.83
C CYS A 51 10.00 -8.78 1.38
N ASP A 52 10.22 -10.06 1.08
CA ASP A 52 11.52 -10.55 0.61
C ASP A 52 11.88 -9.94 -0.74
N LYS A 53 10.90 -9.80 -1.64
CA LYS A 53 11.07 -9.12 -2.93
C LYS A 53 11.45 -7.64 -2.73
N PHE A 54 10.75 -6.93 -1.84
CA PHE A 54 11.07 -5.53 -1.53
C PHE A 54 12.46 -5.36 -0.91
N LYS A 55 12.83 -6.21 0.05
CA LYS A 55 14.17 -6.21 0.67
C LYS A 55 15.29 -6.53 -0.31
N ALA A 56 15.02 -7.41 -1.27
CA ALA A 56 15.94 -7.71 -2.36
C ALA A 56 15.89 -6.67 -3.50
N ASN A 57 15.09 -5.60 -3.34
CA ASN A 57 14.87 -4.55 -4.33
C ASN A 57 14.44 -5.13 -5.69
N ARG A 58 13.42 -6.01 -5.69
CA ARG A 58 12.92 -6.74 -6.86
C ARG A 58 11.47 -6.38 -7.18
N ARG A 59 11.20 -6.16 -8.47
CA ARG A 59 9.86 -5.93 -9.02
C ARG A 59 9.44 -7.17 -9.82
N PRO A 60 8.40 -7.90 -9.39
CA PRO A 60 8.00 -9.11 -10.09
C PRO A 60 7.27 -8.78 -11.40
N LYS A 61 7.65 -9.44 -12.48
CA LYS A 61 6.94 -9.34 -13.77
C LYS A 61 5.52 -9.84 -13.64
N GLY A 62 4.60 -9.19 -14.36
CA GLY A 62 3.20 -9.61 -14.37
C GLY A 62 2.43 -9.34 -13.08
N ALA A 63 3.07 -8.75 -12.05
CA ALA A 63 2.43 -8.51 -10.77
C ALA A 63 1.34 -7.45 -10.89
N THR A 64 0.21 -7.70 -10.25
CA THR A 64 -0.81 -6.69 -9.97
C THR A 64 -0.69 -6.28 -8.51
N SER A 65 -0.65 -4.98 -8.23
CA SER A 65 -0.44 -4.48 -6.87
C SER A 65 -1.31 -3.27 -6.55
N LEU A 66 -1.64 -3.12 -5.28
CA LEU A 66 -2.33 -1.97 -4.70
C LEU A 66 -1.49 -1.43 -3.55
N THR A 67 -1.12 -0.16 -3.62
CA THR A 67 -0.29 0.51 -2.63
C THR A 67 -1.02 1.69 -2.03
N PHE A 68 -0.98 1.79 -0.70
CA PHE A 68 -1.45 2.93 0.08
C PHE A 68 -0.26 3.64 0.69
N VAL A 69 -0.21 4.96 0.55
CA VAL A 69 0.71 5.82 1.30
C VAL A 69 -0.15 6.70 2.21
N MET A 70 -0.18 6.36 3.50
CA MET A 70 -0.96 7.04 4.53
C MET A 70 -0.07 7.99 5.34
N TYR A 71 -0.55 9.20 5.57
CA TYR A 71 0.15 10.23 6.32
C TYR A 71 -0.81 11.12 7.08
N ARG A 72 -0.32 11.76 8.14
CA ARG A 72 -1.10 12.64 9.01
C ARG A 72 -0.46 14.01 9.06
N ILE A 73 -1.27 15.05 8.89
CA ILE A 73 -0.80 16.44 8.94
C ILE A 73 -1.63 17.22 9.95
N ALA A 74 -0.96 17.87 10.88
CA ALA A 74 -1.56 18.85 11.79
C ALA A 74 -0.62 20.05 11.90
N ASP A 75 -1.18 21.26 11.85
CA ASP A 75 -0.42 22.51 11.94
C ASP A 75 0.78 22.56 10.98
N LEU A 76 0.57 22.09 9.75
CA LEU A 76 1.58 21.99 8.68
C LEU A 76 2.79 21.09 9.01
N LYS A 77 2.65 20.21 10.01
CA LYS A 77 3.66 19.22 10.40
C LYS A 77 3.18 17.81 10.10
N LEU A 78 4.09 16.98 9.59
CA LEU A 78 3.86 15.55 9.50
C LEU A 78 3.85 14.95 10.91
N LEU A 79 2.88 14.06 11.14
CA LEU A 79 2.73 13.30 12.36
C LEU A 79 2.88 11.81 12.04
N ALA A 80 3.25 11.05 13.07
CA ALA A 80 3.24 9.60 12.98
C ALA A 80 1.87 9.06 12.56
N PRO A 81 1.80 8.18 11.54
CA PRO A 81 0.59 7.44 11.21
C PRO A 81 0.05 6.71 12.43
N ASP A 82 -1.27 6.63 12.55
CA ASP A 82 -1.97 6.01 13.67
C ASP A 82 -3.31 5.47 13.18
N GLN A 83 -3.98 4.68 14.00
CA GLN A 83 -5.32 4.19 13.71
C GLN A 83 -6.29 5.33 13.40
N GLY A 84 -7.21 5.07 12.46
CA GLY A 84 -8.19 6.06 12.03
C GLY A 84 -8.58 5.92 10.57
N GLU A 85 -9.42 6.84 10.14
CA GLU A 85 -9.82 6.96 8.74
C GLU A 85 -8.91 7.93 8.01
N TYR A 86 -8.44 7.51 6.85
CA TYR A 86 -7.58 8.26 5.95
C TYR A 86 -8.33 8.52 4.66
N THR A 87 -8.48 9.79 4.30
CA THR A 87 -9.17 10.18 3.07
C THR A 87 -8.22 10.08 1.88
N VAL A 88 -8.64 9.35 0.84
CA VAL A 88 -7.91 9.30 -0.43
C VAL A 88 -8.07 10.65 -1.12
N THR A 89 -6.95 11.29 -1.46
CA THR A 89 -6.95 12.60 -2.12
C THR A 89 -5.75 12.76 -3.04
N SER A 90 -5.91 13.55 -4.10
CA SER A 90 -4.80 14.08 -4.91
C SER A 90 -4.11 15.28 -4.27
N ASP A 91 -4.76 15.91 -3.27
CA ASP A 91 -4.26 17.12 -2.62
C ASP A 91 -3.25 16.76 -1.53
N ALA A 92 -1.99 16.72 -1.93
CA ALA A 92 -0.89 16.59 -0.99
C ALA A 92 -0.85 17.82 -0.07
N PHE A 93 -0.62 17.60 1.23
CA PHE A 93 -0.29 18.63 2.24
C PHE A 93 -1.43 19.47 2.86
N SER A 94 -2.68 19.00 2.83
CA SER A 94 -3.75 19.57 3.69
C SER A 94 -3.84 18.88 5.05
N ASN A 95 -4.27 19.60 6.10
CA ASN A 95 -4.47 19.04 7.43
C ASN A 95 -5.42 17.83 7.41
N GLY A 96 -5.17 16.88 8.32
CA GLY A 96 -5.94 15.67 8.52
C GLY A 96 -5.18 14.38 8.19
N ASN A 97 -5.92 13.27 8.21
CA ASN A 97 -5.43 11.94 7.83
C ASN A 97 -5.67 11.74 6.33
N LYS A 98 -4.60 11.56 5.56
CA LYS A 98 -4.65 11.52 4.09
C LYS A 98 -3.98 10.27 3.56
N ALA A 99 -4.47 9.80 2.43
CA ALA A 99 -3.88 8.69 1.71
C ALA A 99 -3.69 9.02 0.23
N SER A 100 -2.58 8.58 -0.34
CA SER A 100 -2.43 8.35 -1.78
C SER A 100 -2.59 6.86 -2.06
N VAL A 101 -3.23 6.52 -3.18
CA VAL A 101 -3.48 5.14 -3.57
C VAL A 101 -3.07 4.94 -5.01
N THR A 102 -2.29 3.89 -5.26
CA THR A 102 -1.88 3.50 -6.61
C THR A 102 -2.18 2.03 -6.85
N PHE A 103 -2.85 1.75 -7.96
CA PHE A 103 -3.05 0.42 -8.51
C PHE A 103 -2.20 0.29 -9.76
N SER A 104 -1.33 -0.72 -9.78
CA SER A 104 -0.38 -0.95 -10.88
C SER A 104 -0.46 -2.39 -11.39
N ARG A 105 -0.07 -2.58 -12.65
CA ARG A 105 0.11 -3.89 -13.24
C ARG A 105 1.34 -3.92 -14.12
N GLU A 106 2.29 -4.76 -13.74
CA GLU A 106 3.54 -4.91 -14.48
C GLU A 106 3.40 -5.81 -15.70
N ASP A 107 4.09 -5.49 -16.78
CA ASP A 107 4.32 -6.42 -17.89
C ASP A 107 5.60 -7.27 -17.69
N SER A 108 6.01 -7.98 -18.75
CA SER A 108 7.24 -8.79 -18.76
C SER A 108 8.54 -7.99 -18.67
N SER A 109 8.48 -6.67 -18.84
CA SER A 109 9.60 -5.74 -18.68
C SER A 109 9.53 -4.95 -17.36
N CYS A 110 8.57 -5.26 -16.50
CA CYS A 110 8.25 -4.49 -15.30
C CYS A 110 7.92 -3.02 -15.60
N ALA A 111 7.34 -2.76 -16.77
CA ALA A 111 6.68 -1.51 -17.06
C ALA A 111 5.23 -1.57 -16.56
N ASP A 112 4.78 -0.48 -15.93
CA ASP A 112 3.38 -0.37 -15.54
C ASP A 112 2.53 -0.20 -16.80
N THR A 113 1.59 -1.12 -16.98
CA THR A 113 0.66 -1.16 -18.11
C THR A 113 -0.58 -0.31 -17.86
N ILE A 114 -0.78 0.16 -16.63
CA ILE A 114 -1.90 1.00 -16.25
C ILE A 114 -1.44 2.46 -16.27
N SER A 115 -2.15 3.29 -17.02
CA SER A 115 -1.83 4.72 -17.07
C SER A 115 -2.01 5.37 -15.70
N ASN A 116 -1.15 6.35 -15.37
CA ASN A 116 -1.22 7.10 -14.10
C ASN A 116 -2.61 7.70 -13.83
N ASN A 117 -3.39 8.06 -14.85
CA ASN A 117 -4.72 8.62 -14.61
C ASN A 117 -5.73 7.56 -14.16
N ALA A 118 -5.61 6.33 -14.69
CA ALA A 118 -6.45 5.19 -14.32
C ALA A 118 -6.01 4.57 -12.99
N GLY A 119 -4.71 4.34 -12.80
CA GLY A 119 -4.15 3.64 -11.65
C GLY A 119 -4.13 4.45 -10.34
N ASN A 120 -4.23 5.78 -10.40
CA ASN A 120 -4.24 6.61 -9.19
C ASN A 120 -5.65 6.78 -8.61
N GLY A 121 -5.79 6.48 -7.32
CA GLY A 121 -7.01 6.70 -6.56
C GLY A 121 -7.42 8.17 -6.56
N LYS A 122 -8.71 8.42 -6.78
CA LYS A 122 -9.29 9.76 -6.91
C LYS A 122 -10.02 10.20 -5.65
N SER A 123 -10.69 9.26 -4.99
CA SER A 123 -11.46 9.48 -3.78
C SER A 123 -11.70 8.16 -3.05
N GLY A 124 -12.14 8.26 -1.80
CA GLY A 124 -12.45 7.09 -0.99
C GLY A 124 -11.86 7.19 0.41
N LEU A 125 -11.97 6.08 1.15
CA LEU A 125 -11.54 5.97 2.52
C LEU A 125 -10.71 4.71 2.73
N ILE A 126 -9.66 4.85 3.53
CA ILE A 126 -8.91 3.74 4.11
C ILE A 126 -9.10 3.81 5.61
N LYS A 127 -9.63 2.76 6.21
CA LYS A 127 -9.80 2.65 7.66
C LYS A 127 -8.71 1.76 8.22
N LEU A 128 -7.76 2.36 8.93
CA LEU A 128 -6.73 1.65 9.67
C LEU A 128 -7.23 1.34 11.08
N THR A 129 -7.43 0.05 11.37
CA THR A 129 -7.99 -0.44 12.64
C THR A 129 -6.93 -0.92 13.61
N ASN A 130 -5.77 -1.30 13.11
CA ASN A 130 -4.62 -1.70 13.91
C ASN A 130 -3.34 -1.24 13.22
N LEU A 131 -2.37 -0.79 14.02
CA LEU A 131 -1.03 -0.45 13.58
C LEU A 131 -0.03 -0.74 14.69
N LYS A 132 0.89 -1.66 14.43
CA LYS A 132 2.02 -1.96 15.29
C LYS A 132 3.30 -1.84 14.47
N ALA A 133 3.87 -0.65 14.37
CA ALA A 133 4.97 -0.34 13.44
C ALA A 133 6.36 -0.76 13.97
N GLU A 134 6.54 -2.05 14.22
CA GLU A 134 7.79 -2.66 14.68
C GLU A 134 7.92 -4.09 14.15
N THR A 135 9.12 -4.68 14.28
CA THR A 135 9.39 -6.07 13.88
C THR A 135 8.36 -7.04 14.49
N GLY A 136 7.74 -7.85 13.63
CA GLY A 136 6.68 -8.78 14.03
C GLY A 136 5.30 -8.12 14.26
N GLY A 137 5.20 -6.82 13.98
CA GLY A 137 3.95 -6.08 14.04
C GLY A 137 3.06 -6.29 12.81
N THR A 138 1.83 -5.80 12.94
CA THR A 138 0.77 -5.92 11.93
C THR A 138 0.09 -4.58 11.69
N ALA A 139 -0.46 -4.42 10.48
CA ALA A 139 -1.37 -3.34 10.14
C ALA A 139 -2.64 -3.94 9.53
N ASN A 140 -3.80 -3.55 10.06
CA ASN A 140 -5.08 -4.10 9.61
C ASN A 140 -6.06 -3.00 9.26
N GLY A 141 -6.85 -3.21 8.22
CA GLY A 141 -7.83 -2.23 7.83
C GLY A 141 -8.71 -2.64 6.68
N THR A 142 -9.58 -1.72 6.30
CA THR A 142 -10.46 -1.81 5.13
C THR A 142 -10.26 -0.62 4.23
N PHE A 143 -10.62 -0.76 2.97
CA PHE A 143 -10.59 0.33 2.02
C PHE A 143 -11.80 0.27 1.10
N ASP A 144 -12.20 1.45 0.62
CA ASP A 144 -13.17 1.65 -0.44
C ASP A 144 -12.67 2.86 -1.24
N VAL A 145 -12.16 2.60 -2.45
CA VAL A 145 -11.41 3.57 -3.25
C VAL A 145 -11.94 3.59 -4.67
N THR A 146 -12.22 4.79 -5.17
CA THR A 146 -12.56 5.05 -6.56
C THR A 146 -11.33 5.50 -7.33
N PHE A 147 -11.18 4.98 -8.55
CA PHE A 147 -10.10 5.25 -9.48
C PHE A 147 -10.65 5.96 -10.73
N GLY A 148 -9.78 6.31 -11.68
CA GLY A 148 -10.22 6.97 -12.93
C GLY A 148 -11.20 6.13 -13.74
N ASP A 149 -11.05 4.80 -13.73
CA ASP A 149 -11.81 3.87 -14.55
C ASP A 149 -12.29 2.62 -13.78
N GLY A 150 -12.53 2.78 -12.48
CA GLY A 150 -12.90 1.65 -11.64
C GLY A 150 -13.00 1.97 -10.17
N SER A 151 -13.18 0.93 -9.37
CA SER A 151 -13.19 1.01 -7.92
C SER A 151 -12.73 -0.31 -7.32
N LEU A 152 -12.15 -0.24 -6.14
CA LEU A 152 -11.81 -1.39 -5.32
C LEU A 152 -12.29 -1.17 -3.90
N LYS A 153 -12.90 -2.20 -3.33
CA LYS A 153 -13.22 -2.29 -1.91
C LYS A 153 -12.65 -3.58 -1.33
N GLY A 154 -12.25 -3.57 -0.07
CA GLY A 154 -11.69 -4.76 0.54
C GLY A 154 -11.05 -4.51 1.88
N GLY A 155 -10.13 -5.40 2.25
CA GLY A 155 -9.41 -5.31 3.50
C GLY A 155 -8.00 -5.88 3.40
N PHE A 156 -7.15 -5.46 4.33
CA PHE A 156 -5.76 -5.89 4.42
C PHE A 156 -5.43 -6.37 5.83
N ASN A 157 -4.60 -7.40 5.88
CA ASN A 157 -3.93 -7.89 7.07
C ASN A 157 -2.44 -7.97 6.73
N ALA A 158 -1.77 -6.82 6.87
CA ALA A 158 -0.41 -6.63 6.43
C ALA A 158 0.59 -6.94 7.55
N THR A 159 1.70 -7.58 7.19
CA THR A 159 2.81 -7.87 8.11
C THR A 159 3.92 -6.83 7.98
N TYR A 160 4.62 -6.55 9.08
CA TYR A 160 5.68 -5.55 9.07
C TYR A 160 6.84 -5.99 8.17
N CYS A 161 7.23 -5.11 7.26
CA CYS A 161 8.41 -5.24 6.43
C CYS A 161 9.31 -4.03 6.64
N ASP A 162 10.58 -4.29 6.93
CA ASP A 162 11.60 -3.25 6.95
C ASP A 162 11.92 -2.84 5.51
N LEU A 163 11.52 -1.62 5.17
CA LEU A 163 11.65 -1.02 3.83
C LEU A 163 12.90 -0.14 3.69
N SER A 164 13.80 -0.13 4.68
CA SER A 164 15.02 0.71 4.69
C SER A 164 15.99 0.44 3.54
N GLN A 165 15.87 -0.72 2.88
CA GLN A 165 16.74 -1.15 1.78
C GLN A 165 16.14 -0.88 0.39
N LEU A 166 14.93 -0.30 0.30
CA LEU A 166 14.34 0.07 -0.99
C LEU A 166 15.16 1.18 -1.64
N THR A 167 15.41 1.03 -2.94
CA THR A 167 16.05 2.07 -3.74
C THR A 167 15.17 2.39 -4.95
N ASP A 168 15.45 3.51 -5.63
CA ASP A 168 14.67 3.95 -6.78
C ASP A 168 14.82 3.05 -8.03
N ASN A 169 15.75 2.09 -8.01
CA ASN A 169 16.08 1.23 -9.16
C ASN A 169 15.94 -0.27 -8.82
N PRO A 170 14.71 -0.81 -8.73
CA PRO A 170 14.50 -2.22 -8.49
C PRO A 170 14.87 -3.09 -9.70
N ASN A 171 15.39 -4.28 -9.44
CA ASN A 171 15.64 -5.31 -10.45
C ASN A 171 14.32 -5.94 -10.91
N CYS A 172 14.10 -6.01 -12.22
CA CYS A 172 12.93 -6.67 -12.80
C CYS A 172 13.14 -8.19 -12.87
N GLU A 173 12.28 -8.97 -12.20
CA GLU A 173 12.39 -10.44 -12.12
C GLU A 173 11.12 -11.17 -12.55
#